data_AF-A0A0C3JDV9-F1
#
_entry.id   AF-A0A0C3JDV9-F1
#
_cell.length_a   1.000
_cell.length_b   1.000
_cell.length_c   1.000
_cell.angle_alpha   90.00
_cell.angle_beta   90.00
_cell.angle_gamma   90.00
#
_symmetry.space_group_name_H-M   'P 1'
#
loop_
_entity.id
_entity.type
_entity.pdbx_description
1 polymer ?
#
loop_
_entity_poly.entity_id
_entity_poly.type
_entity_poly.pdbx_seq_one_letter_code
_entity_poly.pdbx_strand_id
1 'polypeptide(L)'
;KMAAEGCRLHFDAAHAKVEQLEEFNMDVLAQKMKQSAPYLWETLGTVLSICAAGMKGTAEVEDMVGEGDKDEYWDVLNGCDMRKGQPTQALKKVVIISILVQNTNQWANYLQSMLGIFLQSAHNPQKVVETLAHMGLSISMASINSTIVSLSRESHCAIKALRHMLLAAYAYDNFDVDLKTSDQQVEKSLDTLKHLTSSLLFPLQHRMTLDDLWCSHMLWEQSIYKIHEREPAAQRHGKTYRDLLKLHLERPGGISC
;
A
#
# COMPACT_ATOMS: atom_id res chain seq x y z
N LYS A 1 7.44 -13.99 -28.73
CA LYS A 1 8.14 -12.92 -27.97
C LYS A 1 7.10 -12.19 -27.12
N MET A 2 6.94 -12.56 -25.84
CA MET A 2 6.05 -11.86 -24.89
C MET A 2 6.62 -10.49 -24.43
N ALA A 3 7.82 -10.13 -24.88
CA ALA A 3 8.54 -8.91 -24.51
C ALA A 3 8.28 -7.70 -25.43
N ALA A 4 7.36 -7.79 -26.40
CA ALA A 4 7.05 -6.68 -27.30
C ALA A 4 5.98 -5.78 -26.67
N GLU A 5 6.42 -4.68 -26.06
CA GLU A 5 5.81 -3.35 -25.79
C GLU A 5 4.34 -3.20 -25.31
N GLY A 6 3.44 -4.19 -25.48
CA GLY A 6 2.03 -4.11 -25.08
C GLY A 6 1.70 -4.73 -23.71
N CYS A 7 2.56 -5.62 -23.21
CA CYS A 7 2.38 -6.23 -21.89
C CYS A 7 3.34 -5.60 -20.88
N ARG A 8 2.87 -4.55 -20.20
CA ARG A 8 3.56 -3.88 -19.09
C ARG A 8 3.68 -4.84 -17.88
N LEU A 9 4.50 -5.88 -18.03
CA LEU A 9 4.85 -6.89 -17.03
C LEU A 9 6.10 -6.50 -16.24
N HIS A 10 6.58 -5.28 -16.43
CA HIS A 10 7.72 -4.70 -15.75
C HIS A 10 7.28 -3.77 -14.62
N PHE A 11 7.96 -3.91 -13.49
CA PHE A 11 7.91 -3.00 -12.37
C PHE A 11 9.32 -2.50 -12.06
N ASP A 12 9.53 -1.20 -12.20
CA ASP A 12 10.78 -0.54 -11.83
C ASP A 12 10.71 -0.06 -10.38
N ALA A 13 11.43 -0.73 -9.49
CA ALA A 13 11.49 -0.38 -8.07
C ALA A 13 12.09 1.01 -7.81
N ALA A 14 12.97 1.52 -8.67
CA ALA A 14 13.59 2.83 -8.50
C ALA A 14 12.67 3.98 -8.94
N HIS A 15 11.70 3.68 -9.82
CA HIS A 15 10.73 4.63 -10.36
C HIS A 15 9.29 4.17 -10.13
N ALA A 16 9.06 3.49 -9.01
CA ALA A 16 7.75 2.97 -8.64
C ALA A 16 6.74 4.11 -8.50
N LYS A 17 5.56 3.91 -9.07
CA LYS A 17 4.44 4.84 -8.93
C LYS A 17 3.28 4.25 -8.16
N VAL A 18 2.57 5.07 -7.39
CA VAL A 18 1.38 4.66 -6.64
C VAL A 18 0.31 4.05 -7.55
N GLU A 19 0.08 4.60 -8.75
CA GLU A 19 -0.96 4.08 -9.65
C GLU A 19 -0.67 2.63 -10.07
N GLN A 20 0.61 2.23 -10.17
CA GLN A 20 0.96 0.86 -10.54
C GLN A 20 0.56 -0.17 -9.46
N LEU A 21 0.48 0.26 -8.20
CA LEU A 21 0.03 -0.55 -7.07
C LEU A 21 -1.50 -0.57 -7.02
N GLU A 22 -2.15 0.58 -7.23
CA GLU A 22 -3.62 0.71 -7.21
C GLU A 22 -4.29 -0.02 -8.38
N GLU A 23 -3.68 0.00 -9.56
CA GLU A 23 -4.17 -0.67 -10.77
C GLU A 23 -3.89 -2.19 -10.78
N PHE A 24 -3.19 -2.72 -9.77
CA PHE A 24 -2.85 -4.14 -9.73
C PHE A 24 -4.13 -4.99 -9.65
N ASN A 25 -4.31 -5.85 -10.65
CA ASN A 25 -5.44 -6.76 -10.71
C ASN A 25 -5.02 -8.10 -11.35
N MET A 26 -5.28 -9.20 -10.63
CA MET A 26 -4.93 -10.54 -11.05
C MET A 26 -5.66 -11.01 -12.30
N ASP A 27 -6.94 -10.66 -12.47
CA ASP A 27 -7.74 -11.05 -13.63
C ASP A 27 -7.29 -10.30 -14.89
N VAL A 28 -6.96 -9.02 -14.75
CA VAL A 28 -6.37 -8.23 -15.84
C VAL A 28 -5.02 -8.82 -16.27
N LEU A 29 -4.20 -9.24 -15.31
CA LEU A 29 -2.93 -9.90 -15.59
C LEU A 29 -3.12 -11.25 -16.31
N ALA A 30 -4.08 -12.06 -15.85
CA ALA A 30 -4.47 -13.31 -16.50
C ALA A 30 -4.92 -13.10 -17.95
N GLN A 31 -5.77 -12.10 -18.18
CA GLN A 31 -6.25 -11.76 -19.51
C GLN A 31 -5.10 -11.33 -20.44
N LYS A 32 -4.19 -10.47 -19.95
CA LYS A 32 -3.00 -10.03 -20.71
C LYS A 32 -2.09 -11.21 -21.07
N MET A 33 -1.83 -12.11 -20.13
CA MET A 33 -1.02 -13.31 -20.37
C MET A 33 -1.69 -14.25 -21.37
N LYS A 34 -3.01 -14.46 -21.26
CA LYS A 34 -3.79 -15.26 -22.23
C LYS A 34 -3.75 -14.66 -23.63
N GLN A 35 -3.94 -13.35 -23.75
CA GLN A 35 -3.91 -12.66 -25.05
C GLN A 35 -2.51 -12.73 -25.70
N SER A 36 -1.45 -12.66 -24.89
CA SER A 36 -0.07 -12.67 -25.39
C SER A 36 0.41 -14.05 -25.82
N ALA A 37 -0.04 -15.09 -25.13
CA ALA A 37 0.40 -16.46 -25.37
C ALA A 37 -0.77 -17.47 -25.20
N PRO A 38 -1.78 -17.43 -26.08
CA PRO A 38 -3.00 -18.24 -25.91
C PRO A 38 -2.70 -19.73 -25.92
N TYR A 39 -1.81 -20.20 -26.79
CA TYR A 39 -1.42 -21.61 -26.83
C TYR A 39 -0.75 -22.08 -25.54
N LEU A 40 0.19 -21.29 -24.99
CA LEU A 40 0.82 -21.60 -23.71
C LEU A 40 -0.22 -21.64 -22.58
N TRP A 41 -1.15 -20.69 -22.58
CA TRP A 41 -2.22 -20.58 -21.60
C TRP A 41 -3.15 -21.79 -21.60
N GLU A 42 -3.53 -22.30 -22.77
CA GLU A 42 -4.38 -23.47 -22.92
C GLU A 42 -3.63 -24.77 -22.60
N THR A 43 -2.38 -24.92 -23.06
CA THR A 43 -1.53 -26.08 -22.72
C THR A 43 -1.33 -26.19 -21.21
N LEU A 44 -0.98 -25.09 -20.54
CA LEU A 44 -0.83 -25.07 -19.09
C LEU A 44 -2.15 -25.38 -18.37
N GLY A 45 -3.28 -24.94 -18.92
CA GLY A 45 -4.60 -25.34 -18.43
C GLY A 45 -4.84 -26.83 -18.48
N THR A 46 -4.53 -27.44 -19.62
CA THR A 46 -4.67 -28.88 -19.82
C THR A 46 -3.79 -29.66 -18.84
N VAL A 47 -2.52 -29.27 -18.69
CA VAL A 47 -1.59 -29.89 -17.74
C VAL A 47 -2.10 -29.79 -16.31
N LEU A 48 -2.53 -28.61 -15.87
CA LEU A 48 -3.08 -28.40 -14.52
C LEU A 48 -4.36 -29.23 -14.27
N SER A 49 -5.20 -29.40 -15.29
CA SER A 49 -6.40 -30.26 -15.20
C SER A 49 -6.05 -31.74 -15.05
N ILE A 50 -5.05 -32.23 -15.80
CA ILE A 50 -4.59 -33.62 -15.72
C ILE A 50 -4.00 -33.91 -14.33
N CYS A 51 -3.14 -33.01 -13.82
CA CYS A 51 -2.56 -33.16 -12.48
C CYS A 51 -3.64 -33.20 -11.39
N ALA A 52 -4.68 -32.37 -11.50
CA ALA A 52 -5.79 -32.36 -10.55
C ALA A 52 -6.62 -33.66 -10.58
N ALA A 53 -6.72 -34.32 -11.74
CA ALA A 53 -7.41 -35.60 -11.88
C ALA A 53 -6.59 -36.78 -11.31
N GLY A 54 -5.27 -36.77 -11.51
CA GLY A 54 -4.36 -37.83 -11.02
C GLY A 54 -4.28 -37.90 -9.49
N MET A 55 -4.35 -36.76 -8.80
CA MET A 55 -4.32 -36.72 -7.32
C MET A 55 -5.57 -37.28 -6.64
N LYS A 56 -6.66 -37.53 -7.39
CA LYS A 56 -7.87 -38.21 -6.87
C LYS A 56 -7.80 -39.74 -6.97
N GLY A 57 -6.79 -40.29 -7.64
CA GLY A 57 -6.71 -41.71 -7.99
C GLY A 57 -5.78 -42.58 -7.12
N THR A 58 -5.12 -42.03 -6.11
CA THR A 58 -4.10 -42.75 -5.30
C THR A 58 -4.50 -42.86 -3.82
N ALA A 59 -5.78 -43.11 -3.53
CA ALA A 59 -6.29 -43.30 -2.16
C ALA A 59 -6.55 -44.78 -1.80
N GLU A 60 -6.01 -45.74 -2.55
CA GLU A 60 -6.23 -47.17 -2.30
C GLU A 60 -4.93 -48.01 -2.35
N VAL A 61 -3.82 -47.55 -1.79
CA VAL A 61 -2.74 -48.48 -1.36
C VAL A 61 -1.99 -47.85 -0.18
N GLU A 62 -2.43 -48.12 1.04
CA GLU A 62 -1.58 -48.19 2.24
C GLU A 62 -2.44 -48.71 3.40
N ASP A 63 -2.55 -50.03 3.51
CA ASP A 63 -2.86 -50.68 4.78
C ASP A 63 -1.61 -51.45 5.21
N MET A 64 -1.28 -51.38 6.51
CA MET A 64 -0.08 -51.86 7.20
C MET A 64 1.10 -50.89 7.43
N VAL A 65 0.88 -49.76 8.11
CA VAL A 65 1.82 -49.29 9.17
C VAL A 65 1.09 -48.44 10.22
N GLY A 66 0.99 -48.97 11.45
CA GLY A 66 1.13 -48.24 12.71
C GLY A 66 0.22 -47.03 12.96
N GLU A 67 -0.88 -47.29 13.65
CA GLU A 67 -1.76 -46.36 14.36
C GLU A 67 -0.94 -45.33 15.17
N GLY A 68 -0.89 -44.10 14.66
CA GLY A 68 -0.22 -42.98 15.28
C GLY A 68 -0.85 -41.71 14.71
N ASP A 69 -1.73 -41.12 15.51
CA ASP A 69 -2.61 -39.97 15.30
C ASP A 69 -1.92 -38.78 14.61
N LYS A 70 -1.77 -38.84 13.28
CA LYS A 70 -1.11 -37.80 12.45
C LYS A 70 -2.10 -36.94 11.68
N ASP A 71 -3.38 -37.29 11.72
CA ASP A 71 -4.43 -36.60 10.96
C ASP A 71 -4.93 -35.35 11.69
N GLU A 72 -4.82 -35.29 13.03
CA GLU A 72 -5.29 -34.14 13.82
C GLU A 72 -4.43 -32.87 13.61
N TYR A 73 -3.14 -32.99 13.29
CA TYR A 73 -2.24 -31.84 13.17
C TYR A 73 -2.52 -30.97 11.94
N TRP A 74 -2.86 -31.59 10.80
CA TRP A 74 -3.20 -30.86 9.58
C TRP A 74 -4.64 -30.31 9.62
N ASP A 75 -5.55 -30.98 10.32
CA ASP A 75 -6.93 -30.51 10.49
C ASP A 75 -7.02 -29.24 11.35
N VAL A 76 -6.16 -29.09 12.35
CA VAL A 76 -6.07 -27.84 13.14
C VAL A 76 -5.50 -26.67 12.32
N LEU A 77 -4.55 -26.91 11.41
CA LEU A 77 -4.03 -25.89 10.49
C LEU A 77 -5.03 -25.54 9.36
N ASN A 78 -5.90 -26.47 8.99
CA ASN A 78 -7.03 -26.24 8.08
C ASN A 78 -8.21 -25.53 8.78
N GLY A 79 -8.20 -25.41 10.12
CA GLY A 79 -9.19 -24.69 10.93
C GLY A 79 -9.10 -23.17 10.85
N CYS A 80 -8.02 -22.63 10.27
CA CYS A 80 -8.01 -21.26 9.78
C CYS A 80 -8.86 -21.20 8.52
N ASP A 81 -10.11 -20.76 8.66
CA ASP A 81 -11.12 -20.55 7.63
C ASP A 81 -10.68 -19.47 6.61
N MET A 82 -9.57 -19.73 5.90
CA MET A 82 -9.34 -19.19 4.57
C MET A 82 -10.36 -19.91 3.68
N ARG A 83 -11.53 -19.27 3.54
CA ARG A 83 -12.62 -19.60 2.61
C ARG A 83 -12.19 -20.63 1.57
N LYS A 84 -12.92 -21.75 1.49
CA LYS A 84 -12.84 -22.85 0.50
C LYS A 84 -12.93 -22.39 -0.98
N GLY A 85 -12.13 -21.43 -1.40
CA GLY A 85 -11.92 -21.03 -2.77
C GLY A 85 -10.59 -21.63 -3.19
N GLN A 86 -10.64 -22.83 -3.78
CA GLN A 86 -9.47 -23.31 -4.49
C GLN A 86 -8.99 -22.20 -5.44
N PRO A 87 -7.68 -21.90 -5.49
CA PRO A 87 -7.18 -20.86 -6.37
C PRO A 87 -7.67 -21.16 -7.78
N THR A 88 -8.32 -20.17 -8.41
CA THR A 88 -8.88 -20.35 -9.75
C THR A 88 -7.78 -20.85 -10.67
N GLN A 89 -8.13 -21.68 -11.64
CA GLN A 89 -7.15 -22.20 -12.59
C GLN A 89 -6.35 -21.07 -13.26
N ALA A 90 -6.96 -19.91 -13.44
CA ALA A 90 -6.31 -18.69 -13.91
C ALA A 90 -5.19 -18.18 -12.97
N LEU A 91 -5.44 -18.12 -11.65
CA LEU A 91 -4.43 -17.71 -10.66
C LEU A 91 -3.20 -18.63 -10.71
N LYS A 92 -3.42 -19.95 -10.73
CA LYS A 92 -2.32 -20.94 -10.86
C LYS A 92 -1.50 -20.70 -12.13
N LYS A 93 -2.18 -20.47 -13.27
CA LYS A 93 -1.52 -20.17 -14.54
C LYS A 93 -0.69 -18.89 -14.47
N VAL A 94 -1.24 -17.81 -13.91
CA VAL A 94 -0.53 -16.52 -13.78
C VAL A 94 0.73 -16.68 -12.95
N VAL A 95 0.66 -17.34 -11.80
CA VAL A 95 1.83 -17.55 -10.93
C VAL A 95 2.91 -18.34 -11.66
N ILE A 96 2.56 -19.48 -12.28
CA ILE A 96 3.53 -20.31 -12.99
C ILE A 96 4.17 -19.55 -14.16
N ILE A 97 3.36 -18.86 -14.98
CA ILE A 97 3.86 -18.08 -16.11
C ILE A 97 4.76 -16.94 -15.60
N SER A 98 4.36 -16.21 -14.56
CA SER A 98 5.19 -15.15 -13.97
C SER A 98 6.55 -15.66 -13.50
N ILE A 99 6.62 -16.82 -12.84
CA ILE A 99 7.90 -17.42 -12.41
C ILE A 99 8.76 -17.76 -13.63
N LEU A 100 8.18 -18.44 -14.63
CA LEU A 100 8.92 -18.85 -15.83
C LEU A 100 9.41 -17.64 -16.65
N VAL A 101 8.57 -16.61 -16.78
CA VAL A 101 8.91 -15.42 -17.56
C VAL A 101 9.91 -14.54 -16.80
N GLN A 102 9.81 -14.39 -15.47
CA GLN A 102 10.80 -13.64 -14.69
C GLN A 102 12.20 -14.27 -14.78
N ASN A 103 12.27 -15.61 -14.73
CA ASN A 103 13.54 -16.33 -14.86
C ASN A 103 14.19 -16.20 -16.25
N THR A 104 13.40 -15.90 -17.29
CA THR A 104 13.90 -15.71 -18.66
C THR A 104 14.10 -14.24 -19.02
N ASN A 105 13.39 -13.34 -18.36
CA ASN A 105 13.46 -11.90 -18.57
C ASN A 105 13.25 -11.15 -17.26
N GLN A 106 14.31 -10.53 -16.75
CA GLN A 106 14.26 -9.68 -15.56
C GLN A 106 13.27 -8.51 -15.67
N TRP A 107 12.87 -8.11 -16.89
CA TRP A 107 11.84 -7.10 -17.13
C TRP A 107 10.41 -7.62 -16.91
N ALA A 108 10.22 -8.89 -16.55
CA ALA A 108 8.92 -9.49 -16.29
C ALA A 108 8.77 -9.84 -14.79
N ASN A 109 8.81 -8.82 -13.94
CA ASN A 109 8.83 -8.94 -12.48
C ASN A 109 7.56 -8.35 -11.82
N TYR A 110 6.54 -7.95 -12.58
CA TYR A 110 5.40 -7.21 -12.04
C TYR A 110 4.65 -7.95 -10.92
N LEU A 111 4.34 -9.24 -11.10
CA LEU A 111 3.66 -10.03 -10.06
C LEU A 111 4.53 -10.15 -8.80
N GLN A 112 5.81 -10.44 -8.98
CA GLN A 112 6.75 -10.63 -7.88
C GLN A 112 7.01 -9.34 -7.11
N SER A 113 7.02 -8.20 -7.79
CA SER A 113 7.10 -6.89 -7.17
C SER A 113 5.87 -6.61 -6.32
N MET A 114 4.68 -6.84 -6.85
CA MET A 114 3.42 -6.65 -6.12
C MET A 114 3.33 -7.58 -4.90
N LEU A 115 3.70 -8.85 -5.06
CA LEU A 115 3.73 -9.79 -3.94
C LEU A 115 4.77 -9.39 -2.89
N GLY A 116 5.97 -8.95 -3.29
CA GLY A 116 7.01 -8.51 -2.37
C GLY A 116 6.58 -7.29 -1.54
N ILE A 117 6.00 -6.28 -2.19
CA ILE A 117 5.45 -5.09 -1.51
C ILE A 117 4.32 -5.49 -0.54
N PHE A 118 3.40 -6.35 -0.99
CA PHE A 118 2.31 -6.84 -0.16
C PHE A 118 2.82 -7.57 1.08
N LEU A 119 3.77 -8.50 0.92
CA LEU A 119 4.35 -9.25 2.04
C LEU A 119 5.02 -8.34 3.06
N GLN A 120 5.74 -7.32 2.59
CA GLN A 120 6.34 -6.31 3.46
C GLN A 120 5.27 -5.51 4.22
N SER A 121 4.18 -5.12 3.55
CA SER A 121 3.07 -4.39 4.17
C SER A 121 2.30 -5.23 5.21
N ALA A 122 2.24 -6.54 5.01
CA ALA A 122 1.65 -7.49 5.95
C ALA A 122 2.61 -7.90 7.10
N HIS A 123 3.70 -7.16 7.29
CA HIS A 123 4.70 -7.38 8.35
C HIS A 123 5.32 -8.79 8.34
N ASN A 124 5.49 -9.40 7.17
CA ASN A 124 6.16 -10.69 7.07
C ASN A 124 7.66 -10.56 7.44
N PRO A 125 8.24 -11.53 8.17
CA PRO A 125 9.66 -11.50 8.50
C PRO A 125 10.54 -11.46 7.26
N GLN A 126 11.63 -10.69 7.32
CA GLN A 126 12.56 -10.52 6.19
C GLN A 126 13.03 -11.86 5.59
N LYS A 127 13.33 -12.85 6.44
CA LYS A 127 13.76 -14.20 6.02
C LYS A 127 12.73 -14.90 5.13
N VAL A 128 11.43 -14.71 5.40
CA VAL A 128 10.34 -15.28 4.59
C VAL A 128 10.35 -14.64 3.21
N VAL A 129 10.44 -13.31 3.16
CA VAL A 129 10.46 -12.55 1.90
C VAL A 129 11.70 -12.90 1.06
N GLU A 130 12.87 -13.02 1.68
CA GLU A 130 14.10 -13.45 1.01
C GLU A 130 14.01 -14.87 0.46
N THR A 131 13.42 -15.79 1.23
CA THR A 131 13.19 -17.17 0.78
C THR A 131 12.26 -17.20 -0.45
N LEU A 132 11.17 -16.43 -0.42
CA LEU A 132 10.24 -16.31 -1.55
C LEU A 132 10.89 -15.62 -2.76
N ALA A 133 11.82 -14.68 -2.53
CA ALA A 133 12.58 -14.06 -3.59
C ALA A 133 13.52 -15.08 -4.28
N HIS A 134 14.18 -15.94 -3.50
CA HIS A 134 14.99 -17.04 -4.05
C HIS A 134 14.16 -18.07 -4.81
N MET A 135 12.88 -18.26 -4.46
CA MET A 135 11.96 -19.13 -5.20
C MET A 135 11.40 -18.49 -6.49
N GLY A 136 11.73 -17.22 -6.78
CA GLY A 136 11.17 -16.48 -7.92
C GLY A 136 9.71 -16.06 -7.73
N LEU A 137 9.22 -16.04 -6.49
CA LEU A 137 7.87 -15.62 -6.12
C LEU A 137 7.82 -14.14 -5.73
N SER A 138 8.92 -13.58 -5.24
CA SER A 138 9.04 -12.18 -4.82
C SER A 138 10.27 -11.52 -5.43
N ILE A 139 10.32 -10.19 -5.38
CA ILE A 139 11.56 -9.43 -5.55
C ILE A 139 12.39 -9.44 -4.25
N SER A 140 13.65 -9.04 -4.36
CA SER A 140 14.56 -8.94 -3.21
C SER A 140 14.15 -7.82 -2.25
N MET A 141 14.55 -7.95 -0.98
CA MET A 141 14.35 -6.92 0.05
C MET A 141 14.96 -5.57 -0.33
N ALA A 142 16.12 -5.57 -0.99
CA ALA A 142 16.72 -4.34 -1.50
C ALA A 142 15.81 -3.62 -2.52
N SER A 143 15.14 -4.40 -3.39
CA SER A 143 14.19 -3.86 -4.37
C SER A 143 12.91 -3.35 -3.70
N ILE A 144 12.43 -4.03 -2.66
CA ILE A 144 11.29 -3.57 -1.85
C ILE A 144 11.64 -2.24 -1.17
N ASN A 145 12.81 -2.14 -0.55
CA ASN A 145 13.26 -0.89 0.08
C ASN A 145 13.40 0.25 -0.93
N SER A 146 13.96 -0.03 -2.11
CA SER A 146 14.01 0.95 -3.21
C SER A 146 12.61 1.41 -3.60
N THR A 147 11.65 0.49 -3.68
CA THR A 147 10.24 0.80 -3.99
C THR A 147 9.64 1.72 -2.94
N ILE A 148 9.82 1.40 -1.65
CA ILE A 148 9.31 2.21 -0.53
C ILE A 148 9.91 3.62 -0.58
N VAL A 149 11.22 3.75 -0.83
CA VAL A 149 11.87 5.06 -0.98
C VAL A 149 11.30 5.83 -2.16
N SER A 150 11.08 5.18 -3.31
CA SER A 150 10.55 5.84 -4.50
C SER A 150 9.10 6.31 -4.30
N LEU A 151 8.23 5.45 -3.73
CA LEU A 151 6.85 5.81 -3.38
C LEU A 151 6.78 6.91 -2.32
N SER A 152 7.70 6.90 -1.35
CA SER A 152 7.80 7.97 -0.34
C SER A 152 8.18 9.30 -0.98
N ARG A 153 9.12 9.29 -1.93
CA ARG A 153 9.51 10.48 -2.69
C ARG A 153 8.37 11.00 -3.56
N GLU A 154 7.65 10.12 -4.24
CA GLU A 154 6.48 10.50 -5.04
C GLU A 154 5.39 11.12 -4.17
N SER A 155 5.07 10.48 -3.03
CA SER A 155 4.12 11.00 -2.04
C SER A 155 4.56 12.37 -1.52
N HIS A 156 5.85 12.56 -1.23
CA HIS A 156 6.38 13.85 -0.81
C HIS A 156 6.24 14.92 -1.89
N CYS A 157 6.52 14.58 -3.15
CA CYS A 157 6.30 15.49 -4.29
C CYS A 157 4.82 15.86 -4.44
N ALA A 158 3.91 14.89 -4.30
CA ALA A 158 2.47 15.11 -4.37
C ALA A 158 1.98 16.03 -3.23
N ILE A 159 2.43 15.78 -1.99
CA ILE A 159 2.13 16.64 -0.83
C ILE A 159 2.68 18.05 -1.04
N LYS A 160 3.91 18.18 -1.57
CA LYS A 160 4.50 19.48 -1.86
C LYS A 160 3.71 20.24 -2.93
N ALA A 161 3.31 19.57 -3.99
CA ALA A 161 2.48 20.15 -5.04
C ALA A 161 1.12 20.61 -4.50
N LEU A 162 0.47 19.76 -3.69
CA LEU A 162 -0.80 20.07 -3.03
C LEU A 162 -0.68 21.28 -2.10
N ARG A 163 0.41 21.36 -1.32
CA ARG A 163 0.71 22.53 -0.49
C ARG A 163 0.86 23.81 -1.32
N HIS A 164 1.55 23.74 -2.46
CA HIS A 164 1.75 24.91 -3.33
C HIS A 164 0.45 25.38 -4.00
N MET A 165 -0.51 24.49 -4.21
CA MET A 165 -1.85 24.87 -4.70
C MET A 165 -2.66 25.65 -3.66
N LEU A 166 -2.30 25.59 -2.37
CA LEU A 166 -3.05 26.15 -1.24
C LEU A 166 -4.52 25.66 -1.14
N LEU A 167 -4.85 24.58 -1.84
CA LEU A 167 -6.17 23.95 -1.86
C LEU A 167 -6.15 22.68 -0.99
N ALA A 168 -5.63 22.80 0.23
CA ALA A 168 -5.46 21.68 1.14
C ALA A 168 -5.89 22.05 2.55
N ALA A 169 -6.65 21.16 3.19
CA ALA A 169 -6.94 21.22 4.62
C ALA A 169 -5.84 20.50 5.40
N TYR A 170 -5.47 21.08 6.54
CA TYR A 170 -4.51 20.51 7.48
C TYR A 170 -5.26 20.01 8.72
N ALA A 171 -5.04 18.76 9.08
CA ALA A 171 -5.40 18.21 10.38
C ALA A 171 -4.13 17.88 11.15
N TYR A 172 -3.99 18.40 12.36
CA TYR A 172 -2.89 18.07 13.25
C TYR A 172 -3.40 17.17 14.36
N ASP A 173 -2.63 16.14 14.69
CA ASP A 173 -2.90 15.26 15.81
C ASP A 173 -1.61 15.02 16.60
N ASN A 174 -1.71 15.14 17.93
CA ASN A 174 -0.60 14.89 18.83
C ASN A 174 -0.75 13.48 19.38
N PHE A 175 0.23 12.63 19.12
CA PHE A 175 0.24 11.26 19.63
C PHE A 175 1.55 10.96 20.34
N ASP A 176 1.44 10.18 21.40
CA ASP A 176 2.57 9.82 22.24
C ASP A 176 2.98 8.38 21.95
N VAL A 177 4.28 8.17 21.69
CA VAL A 177 4.84 6.84 21.42
C VAL A 177 5.75 6.45 22.57
N ASP A 178 5.41 5.38 23.28
CA ASP A 178 6.30 4.76 24.27
C ASP A 178 7.28 3.81 23.56
N LEU A 179 8.50 4.29 23.30
CA LEU A 179 9.55 3.52 22.65
C LEU A 179 10.26 2.65 23.69
N LYS A 180 9.76 1.43 23.87
CA LYS A 180 10.39 0.45 24.77
C LYS A 180 11.71 -0.03 24.18
N THR A 181 12.84 0.33 24.81
CA THR A 181 14.17 -0.18 24.45
C THR A 181 14.33 -1.64 24.89
N SER A 182 14.86 -2.49 24.02
CA SER A 182 14.99 -3.93 24.23
C SER A 182 16.04 -4.33 25.30
N ASP A 183 16.94 -3.43 25.69
CA ASP A 183 17.96 -3.71 26.69
C ASP A 183 17.45 -3.38 28.11
N GLN A 184 16.94 -4.39 28.80
CA GLN A 184 16.75 -4.34 30.26
C GLN A 184 18.08 -4.61 30.96
N GLN A 185 18.98 -3.63 31.01
CA GLN A 185 20.00 -3.57 32.07
C GLN A 185 19.85 -2.26 32.86
N VAL A 186 19.20 -2.40 34.01
CA VAL A 186 19.49 -1.73 35.29
C VAL A 186 20.08 -0.30 35.18
N GLU A 187 19.27 0.65 34.71
CA GLU A 187 18.99 1.95 35.35
C GLU A 187 18.02 2.73 34.44
N LYS A 188 16.89 3.15 35.01
CA LYS A 188 15.75 3.74 34.30
C LYS A 188 16.08 5.13 33.74
N SER A 189 16.22 5.26 32.42
CA SER A 189 15.96 6.55 31.77
C SER A 189 14.45 6.72 31.61
N LEU A 190 13.89 7.67 32.34
CA LEU A 190 12.45 8.00 32.44
C LEU A 190 11.83 8.61 31.16
N ASP A 191 12.48 8.48 30.00
CA ASP A 191 12.15 9.25 28.78
C ASP A 191 11.91 8.38 27.53
N THR A 192 11.21 7.25 27.71
CA THR A 192 10.74 6.40 26.60
C THR A 192 9.53 6.99 25.87
N LEU A 193 8.77 7.87 26.52
CA LEU A 193 7.63 8.55 25.92
C LEU A 193 8.10 9.66 24.99
N LYS A 194 7.83 9.52 23.69
CA LYS A 194 8.09 10.55 22.68
C LYS A 194 6.77 11.20 22.27
N HIS A 195 6.67 12.50 22.55
CA HIS A 195 5.58 13.34 22.07
C HIS A 195 5.82 13.70 20.61
N LEU A 196 4.94 13.28 19.71
CA LEU A 196 5.02 13.54 18.28
C LEU A 196 3.75 14.25 17.80
N THR A 197 3.91 15.21 16.89
CA THR A 197 2.79 15.82 16.18
C THR A 197 2.77 15.27 14.76
N SER A 198 1.70 14.54 14.41
CA SER A 198 1.40 14.21 13.02
C SER A 198 0.59 15.32 12.36
N SER A 199 0.77 15.47 11.06
CA SER A 199 -0.08 16.32 10.23
C SER A 199 -0.59 15.51 9.05
N LEU A 200 -1.88 15.62 8.78
CA LEU A 200 -2.55 15.02 7.65
C LEU A 200 -3.02 16.14 6.71
N LEU A 201 -2.64 16.06 5.44
CA LEU A 201 -3.16 16.94 4.39
C LEU A 201 -4.27 16.23 3.63
N PHE A 202 -5.39 16.90 3.48
CA PHE A 202 -6.45 16.48 2.56
C PHE A 202 -6.60 17.51 1.45
N PRO A 203 -6.65 17.09 0.17
CA PRO A 203 -7.03 18.01 -0.88
C PRO A 203 -8.46 18.50 -0.64
N LEU A 204 -8.69 19.80 -0.78
CA LEU A 204 -10.03 20.38 -0.78
C LEU A 204 -10.71 19.95 -2.10
N GLN A 205 -11.52 18.89 -2.03
CA GLN A 205 -12.20 18.36 -3.20
C GLN A 205 -13.42 19.23 -3.60
N HIS A 206 -13.84 19.08 -4.86
CA HIS A 206 -15.04 19.68 -5.46
C HIS A 206 -15.00 21.20 -5.68
N ARG A 207 -14.65 21.61 -6.92
CA ARG A 207 -14.80 22.98 -7.48
C ARG A 207 -14.24 24.15 -6.66
N MET A 208 -13.54 23.90 -5.56
CA MET A 208 -12.91 24.95 -4.77
C MET A 208 -11.76 25.56 -5.56
N THR A 209 -11.83 26.87 -5.72
CA THR A 209 -10.81 27.72 -6.30
C THR A 209 -10.11 28.49 -5.19
N LEU A 210 -8.97 29.11 -5.50
CA LEU A 210 -8.30 30.01 -4.56
C LEU A 210 -9.21 31.16 -4.12
N ASP A 211 -10.13 31.59 -4.99
CA ASP A 211 -11.08 32.66 -4.69
C ASP A 211 -12.06 32.27 -3.58
N ASP A 212 -12.43 30.98 -3.47
CA ASP A 212 -13.28 30.48 -2.39
C ASP A 212 -12.57 30.53 -1.02
N LEU A 213 -11.24 30.58 -1.02
CA LEU A 213 -10.40 30.66 0.18
C LEU A 213 -10.04 32.11 0.58
N TRP A 214 -10.63 33.13 -0.03
CA TRP A 214 -10.35 34.55 0.31
C TRP A 214 -10.54 34.86 1.80
N CYS A 215 -11.55 34.26 2.44
CA CYS A 215 -11.81 34.41 3.86
C CYS A 215 -10.64 33.91 4.71
N SER A 216 -9.98 32.82 4.30
CA SER A 216 -8.81 32.26 4.99
C SER A 216 -7.60 33.20 4.95
N HIS A 217 -7.41 33.93 3.84
CA HIS A 217 -6.38 34.94 3.71
C HIS A 217 -6.66 36.14 4.64
N MET A 218 -7.88 36.68 4.60
CA MET A 218 -8.29 37.75 5.52
C MET A 218 -8.18 37.34 6.98
N LEU A 219 -8.46 36.08 7.27
CA LEU A 219 -8.31 35.46 8.57
C LEU A 219 -6.87 35.47 9.07
N TRP A 220 -5.96 35.00 8.23
CA TRP A 220 -4.54 34.97 8.52
C TRP A 220 -3.99 36.37 8.78
N GLU A 221 -4.37 37.33 7.93
CA GLU A 221 -4.03 38.76 8.07
C GLU A 221 -4.49 39.36 9.40
N GLN A 222 -5.63 38.91 9.92
CA GLN A 222 -6.20 39.38 11.18
C GLN A 222 -5.84 38.52 12.40
N SER A 223 -5.08 37.45 12.20
CA SER A 223 -4.75 36.50 13.25
C SER A 223 -3.66 37.03 14.19
N ILE A 224 -3.75 36.64 15.46
CA ILE A 224 -2.71 36.94 16.47
C ILE A 224 -1.37 36.26 16.20
N TYR A 225 -1.37 35.25 15.32
CA TYR A 225 -0.21 34.42 14.99
C TYR A 225 0.58 34.97 13.81
N LYS A 226 0.05 35.96 13.09
CA LYS A 226 0.85 36.74 12.15
C LYS A 226 1.85 37.55 12.98
N ILE A 227 3.09 37.06 13.05
CA ILE A 227 4.19 37.74 13.73
C ILE A 227 4.46 39.04 12.96
N HIS A 228 3.80 40.12 13.36
CA HIS A 228 4.17 41.46 12.97
C HIS A 228 5.39 41.83 13.80
N GLU A 229 6.58 41.79 13.20
CA GLU A 229 7.87 42.17 13.82
C GLU A 229 7.91 43.62 14.37
N ARG A 230 6.80 44.39 14.32
CA ARG A 230 6.79 45.83 14.65
C ARG A 230 5.73 46.36 15.60
N GLU A 231 4.77 45.56 16.10
CA GLU A 231 3.73 46.12 16.99
C GLU A 231 3.84 45.68 18.47
N PRO A 232 3.79 46.65 19.42
CA PRO A 232 3.85 46.36 20.85
C PRO A 232 2.63 45.57 21.30
N ALA A 233 2.85 44.59 22.19
CA ALA A 233 1.87 43.59 22.61
C ALA A 233 0.57 44.17 23.22
N ALA A 234 0.53 45.45 23.59
CA ALA A 234 -0.59 46.11 24.25
C ALA A 234 -1.82 46.38 23.36
N GLN A 235 -1.72 46.24 22.04
CA GLN A 235 -2.84 46.50 21.09
C GLN A 235 -3.40 45.25 20.42
N ARG A 236 -2.91 44.05 20.77
CA ARG A 236 -3.35 42.78 20.18
C ARG A 236 -4.72 42.37 20.74
N HIS A 237 -5.79 42.92 20.17
CA HIS A 237 -7.13 42.36 20.38
C HIS A 237 -7.20 41.05 19.59
N GLY A 238 -7.06 39.93 20.29
CA GLY A 238 -7.07 38.62 19.66
C GLY A 238 -8.44 38.29 19.10
N LYS A 239 -8.60 38.43 17.79
CA LYS A 239 -9.77 37.93 17.07
C LYS A 239 -9.79 36.42 17.20
N THR A 240 -10.91 35.89 17.70
CA THR A 240 -11.11 34.45 17.88
C THR A 240 -11.91 33.87 16.72
N TYR A 241 -12.02 32.55 16.60
CA TYR A 241 -12.84 31.93 15.55
C TYR A 241 -14.31 32.40 15.58
N ARG A 242 -14.80 32.88 16.73
CA ARG A 242 -16.15 33.42 16.89
C ARG A 242 -16.37 34.74 16.15
N ASP A 243 -15.32 35.52 15.94
CA ASP A 243 -15.39 36.77 15.17
C ASP A 243 -15.54 36.49 13.66
N LEU A 244 -15.24 35.26 13.23
CA LEU A 244 -15.40 34.80 11.84
C LEU A 244 -16.83 34.45 11.49
N LEU A 245 -17.60 33.98 12.48
CA LEU A 245 -19.04 33.74 12.31
C LEU A 245 -19.77 35.04 11.93
N LYS A 246 -19.18 36.20 12.22
CA LYS A 246 -19.72 37.51 11.85
C LYS A 246 -19.40 37.93 10.40
N LEU A 247 -18.40 37.31 9.75
CA LEU A 247 -18.00 37.63 8.37
C LEU A 247 -19.03 37.17 7.33
N HIS A 248 -19.93 36.24 7.69
CA HIS A 248 -20.98 35.70 6.81
C HIS A 248 -22.40 36.13 7.20
N LEU A 249 -22.56 37.19 8.02
CA LEU A 249 -23.88 37.65 8.43
C LEU A 249 -24.72 38.26 7.29
N GLU A 250 -24.12 38.55 6.12
CA GLU A 250 -24.82 39.17 4.99
C GLU A 250 -24.82 38.30 3.73
N ARG A 251 -25.75 37.33 3.66
CA ARG A 251 -26.71 37.21 2.54
C ARG A 251 -27.72 36.08 2.78
N PRO A 252 -29.02 36.41 2.95
CA PRO A 252 -30.08 35.43 2.75
C PRO A 252 -30.25 35.20 1.24
N GLY A 253 -29.46 34.29 0.67
CA GLY A 253 -29.62 33.89 -0.73
C GLY A 253 -28.32 33.45 -1.40
N GLY A 254 -28.08 32.14 -1.38
CA GLY A 254 -27.24 31.46 -2.38
C GLY A 254 -25.74 31.49 -2.11
N ILE A 255 -25.28 30.56 -1.26
CA ILE A 255 -24.36 29.47 -1.61
C ILE A 255 -24.51 28.47 -0.46
N SER A 256 -25.16 27.34 -0.74
CA SER A 256 -25.04 26.16 0.12
C SER A 256 -23.68 25.56 -0.20
N CYS A 257 -22.79 25.53 0.78
CA CYS A 257 -21.85 24.42 0.88
C CYS A 257 -22.61 23.12 1.14
#